data_AF-A0A2V6BGX4-F1
#
_entry.id   AF-A0A2V6BGX4-F1
#
_cell.length_a   1.000
_cell.length_b   1.000
_cell.length_c   1.000
_cell.angle_alpha   90.00
_cell.angle_beta   90.00
_cell.angle_gamma   90.00
#
_symmetry.space_group_name_H-M   'P 1'
#
loop_
_entity.id
_entity.type
_entity.pdbx_description
1 polymer ?
#
loop_
_entity_poly.entity_id
_entity_poly.type
_entity_poly.pdbx_seq_one_letter_code
_entity_poly.pdbx_strand_id
1 'polypeptide(L)'
;MQALAVTPAPDGGYSNNNTAEGTNALQSLSNGVNNSAVGFEALFRNTTGSSNTAIGFETLFNNVSGNNNTATGLDALQKNTTGGNNTANGVQALFSNTITTDSTATGFQALFSNVASFNTADGSQALLHNTTGIDNTAIGFAALSSNTTSFNNTATGFKALFSNTTGSENTATGANALLKNTSGGANTALGFAALSANTSGDDNTAIGKKR
;
A
#
# COMPACT_ATOMS: atom_id res chain seq x y z
N MET A 1 -13.86 -39.99 3.25
CA MET A 1 -13.08 -38.83 2.78
C MET A 1 -11.66 -39.03 3.32
N GLN A 2 -10.72 -39.52 2.51
CA GLN A 2 -9.33 -39.67 2.94
C GLN A 2 -8.67 -38.29 2.86
N ALA A 3 -8.17 -37.78 3.99
CA ALA A 3 -7.29 -36.62 3.97
C ALA A 3 -5.98 -37.06 3.30
N LEU A 4 -5.67 -36.48 2.14
CA LEU A 4 -4.38 -36.69 1.49
C LEU A 4 -3.33 -35.93 2.29
N ALA A 5 -2.33 -36.64 2.82
CA ALA A 5 -1.18 -36.01 3.44
C ALA A 5 -0.36 -35.28 2.36
N VAL A 6 -0.06 -34.00 2.58
CA VAL A 6 0.84 -33.24 1.70
C VAL A 6 2.29 -33.67 1.96
N THR A 7 3.09 -33.77 0.89
CA THR A 7 4.52 -34.09 0.96
C THR A 7 5.34 -32.95 0.34
N PRO A 8 6.29 -32.34 1.08
CA PRO A 8 6.61 -32.61 2.49
C PRO A 8 5.44 -32.24 3.42
N ALA A 9 5.42 -32.85 4.61
CA ALA A 9 4.40 -32.53 5.62
C ALA A 9 4.50 -31.04 6.02
N PRO A 10 3.39 -30.41 6.42
CA PRO A 10 3.42 -29.08 7.03
C PRO A 10 4.40 -29.11 8.21
N ASP A 11 5.20 -28.07 8.36
CA ASP A 11 6.31 -27.94 9.29
C ASP A 11 5.87 -27.69 10.75
N GLY A 12 4.72 -28.25 11.17
CA GLY A 12 4.32 -28.31 12.58
C GLY A 12 4.11 -26.95 13.27
N GLY A 13 3.81 -26.98 14.58
CA GLY A 13 3.55 -25.76 15.35
C GLY A 13 4.85 -25.07 15.80
N TYR A 14 4.99 -23.78 15.52
CA TYR A 14 6.12 -22.98 15.98
C TYR A 14 5.86 -22.40 17.38
N SER A 15 6.91 -22.26 18.19
CA SER A 15 6.84 -21.60 19.49
C SER A 15 6.31 -20.17 19.38
N ASN A 16 5.75 -19.64 20.46
CA ASN A 16 5.22 -18.28 20.57
C ASN A 16 4.06 -17.97 19.59
N ASN A 17 3.22 -18.97 19.32
CA ASN A 17 2.05 -18.88 18.42
C ASN A 17 2.41 -18.40 17.00
N ASN A 18 3.58 -18.80 16.51
CA ASN A 18 3.93 -18.53 15.12
C ASN A 18 3.42 -19.66 14.22
N THR A 19 3.16 -19.33 12.96
CA THR A 19 2.88 -20.25 11.87
C THR A 19 3.87 -19.92 10.76
N ALA A 20 4.66 -20.88 10.31
CA ALA A 20 5.43 -20.78 9.08
C ALA A 20 5.01 -21.97 8.23
N GLU A 21 4.71 -21.75 6.94
CA GLU A 21 4.31 -22.79 6.00
C GLU A 21 4.91 -22.46 4.64
N GLY A 22 5.95 -23.18 4.24
CA GLY A 22 6.66 -22.96 2.98
C GLY A 22 8.16 -22.85 3.18
N THR A 23 8.91 -23.11 2.11
CA THR A 23 10.38 -23.08 2.16
C THR A 23 10.88 -21.74 2.68
N ASN A 24 11.68 -21.79 3.74
CA ASN A 24 12.31 -20.65 4.41
C ASN A 24 11.36 -19.64 5.07
N ALA A 25 10.06 -19.94 5.24
CA ALA A 25 9.15 -19.07 5.98
C ALA A 25 9.66 -18.88 7.43
N LEU A 26 9.70 -17.63 7.93
CA LEU A 26 10.19 -17.25 9.27
C LEU A 26 11.60 -17.77 9.66
N GLN A 27 12.48 -18.07 8.70
CA GLN A 27 13.79 -18.69 8.99
C GLN A 27 14.67 -17.91 9.98
N SER A 28 14.59 -16.57 10.00
CA SER A 28 15.43 -15.72 10.85
C SER A 28 14.84 -15.38 12.22
N LEU A 29 13.69 -15.96 12.59
CA LEU A 29 12.96 -15.56 13.79
C LEU A 29 13.70 -15.93 15.08
N SER A 30 13.93 -14.94 15.95
CA SER A 30 14.61 -15.14 17.24
C SER A 30 13.69 -15.00 18.46
N ASN A 31 12.85 -13.96 18.50
CA ASN A 31 12.02 -13.62 19.67
C ASN A 31 10.64 -13.00 19.32
N GLY A 32 10.30 -12.88 18.04
CA GLY A 32 8.98 -12.40 17.62
C GLY A 32 7.86 -13.41 17.90
N VAL A 33 6.65 -12.91 18.14
CA VAL A 33 5.49 -13.71 18.54
C VAL A 33 4.30 -13.48 17.61
N ASN A 34 3.37 -14.43 17.54
CA ASN A 34 2.10 -14.32 16.83
C ASN A 34 2.23 -13.98 15.33
N ASN A 35 3.27 -14.44 14.64
CA ASN A 35 3.43 -14.24 13.20
C ASN A 35 2.81 -15.40 12.41
N SER A 36 2.17 -15.10 11.27
CA SER A 36 1.72 -16.08 10.29
C SER A 36 2.42 -15.85 8.96
N ALA A 37 3.23 -16.79 8.52
CA ALA A 37 3.99 -16.75 7.27
C ALA A 37 3.62 -17.95 6.40
N VAL A 38 3.00 -17.72 5.25
CA VAL A 38 2.57 -18.78 4.33
C VAL A 38 3.05 -18.46 2.92
N GLY A 39 4.00 -19.24 2.41
CA GLY A 39 4.60 -19.06 1.10
C GLY A 39 6.12 -19.13 1.12
N PHE A 40 6.72 -19.25 -0.06
CA PHE A 40 8.18 -19.25 -0.22
C PHE A 40 8.76 -17.94 0.30
N GLU A 41 9.67 -18.03 1.27
CA GLU A 41 10.39 -16.89 1.87
C GLU A 41 9.51 -15.79 2.49
N ALA A 42 8.26 -16.13 2.87
CA ALA A 42 7.40 -15.23 3.63
C ALA A 42 8.04 -14.92 5.00
N LEU A 43 8.16 -13.63 5.33
CA LEU A 43 8.82 -13.15 6.57
C LEU A 43 10.26 -13.68 6.80
N PHE A 44 11.00 -13.99 5.73
CA PHE A 44 12.32 -14.62 5.78
C PHE A 44 13.30 -13.95 6.75
N ARG A 45 13.40 -12.61 6.73
CA ARG A 45 14.35 -11.83 7.54
C ARG A 45 13.78 -11.36 8.89
N ASN A 46 12.58 -11.79 9.27
CA ASN A 46 11.96 -11.34 10.52
C ASN A 46 12.74 -11.88 11.72
N THR A 47 13.37 -10.99 12.49
CA THR A 47 14.17 -11.37 13.66
C THR A 47 13.39 -11.19 14.96
N THR A 48 12.71 -10.04 15.10
CA THR A 48 12.05 -9.62 16.35
C THR A 48 10.62 -9.11 16.16
N GLY A 49 10.18 -8.92 14.91
CA GLY A 49 8.84 -8.43 14.60
C GLY A 49 7.76 -9.42 15.04
N SER A 50 6.65 -8.88 15.54
CA SER A 50 5.54 -9.63 16.12
C SER A 50 4.21 -9.23 15.47
N SER A 51 3.23 -10.14 15.54
CA SER A 51 1.88 -9.93 15.04
C SER A 51 1.80 -9.61 13.55
N ASN A 52 2.70 -10.18 12.74
CA ASN A 52 2.68 -9.99 11.29
C ASN A 52 1.97 -11.15 10.57
N THR A 53 1.17 -10.85 9.57
CA THR A 53 0.58 -11.84 8.64
C THR A 53 1.20 -11.63 7.26
N ALA A 54 1.79 -12.66 6.68
CA ALA A 54 2.43 -12.65 5.37
C ALA A 54 1.98 -13.88 4.57
N ILE A 55 1.25 -13.67 3.47
CA ILE A 55 0.75 -14.75 2.63
C ILE A 55 1.11 -14.48 1.17
N GLY A 56 1.99 -15.31 0.61
CA GLY A 56 2.48 -15.18 -0.77
C GLY A 56 3.99 -15.42 -0.90
N PHE A 57 4.47 -15.36 -2.14
CA PHE A 57 5.89 -15.42 -2.47
C PHE A 57 6.58 -14.12 -2.03
N GLU A 58 7.66 -14.22 -1.24
CA GLU A 58 8.47 -13.09 -0.74
C GLU A 58 7.67 -11.98 -0.02
N THR A 59 6.48 -12.29 0.47
CA THR A 59 5.66 -11.35 1.22
C THR A 59 6.36 -10.99 2.55
N LEU A 60 6.51 -9.69 2.83
CA LEU A 60 7.24 -9.17 4.01
C LEU A 60 8.69 -9.71 4.13
N PHE A 61 9.34 -10.09 3.02
CA PHE A 61 10.66 -10.74 3.02
C PHE A 61 11.71 -10.04 3.89
N ASN A 62 11.88 -8.71 3.75
CA ASN A 62 12.89 -7.95 4.47
C ASN A 62 12.49 -7.45 5.86
N ASN A 63 11.29 -7.80 6.37
CA ASN A 63 10.85 -7.31 7.69
C ASN A 63 11.85 -7.77 8.75
N VAL A 64 12.45 -6.87 9.53
CA VAL A 64 13.43 -7.20 10.57
C VAL A 64 12.78 -7.13 11.96
N SER A 65 12.12 -6.01 12.26
CA SER A 65 11.50 -5.73 13.56
C SER A 65 10.14 -5.03 13.46
N GLY A 66 9.60 -4.88 12.25
CA GLY A 66 8.27 -4.31 12.04
C GLY A 66 7.17 -5.18 12.66
N ASN A 67 6.19 -4.52 13.28
CA ASN A 67 5.09 -5.19 14.00
C ASN A 67 3.74 -4.88 13.35
N ASN A 68 2.76 -5.75 13.57
CA ASN A 68 1.36 -5.55 13.18
C ASN A 68 1.16 -5.28 11.68
N ASN A 69 1.98 -5.87 10.80
CA ASN A 69 1.78 -5.75 9.36
C ASN A 69 0.91 -6.92 8.85
N THR A 70 -0.06 -6.62 7.99
CA THR A 70 -0.86 -7.62 7.28
C THR A 70 -0.58 -7.51 5.79
N ALA A 71 -0.01 -8.54 5.18
CA ALA A 71 0.39 -8.56 3.79
C ALA A 71 -0.07 -9.83 3.08
N THR A 72 -0.71 -9.68 1.93
CA THR A 72 -1.17 -10.78 1.08
C THR A 72 -0.89 -10.48 -0.39
N GLY A 73 -0.12 -11.34 -1.06
CA GLY A 73 0.25 -11.19 -2.46
C GLY A 73 1.76 -11.29 -2.69
N LEU A 74 2.14 -11.62 -3.93
CA LEU A 74 3.54 -11.69 -4.35
C LEU A 74 4.23 -10.33 -4.12
N ASP A 75 5.34 -10.36 -3.39
CA ASP A 75 6.16 -9.19 -3.02
C ASP A 75 5.41 -8.07 -2.27
N ALA A 76 4.26 -8.35 -1.64
CA ALA A 76 3.59 -7.35 -0.81
C ALA A 76 4.48 -7.00 0.41
N LEU A 77 4.71 -5.70 0.65
CA LEU A 77 5.63 -5.18 1.70
C LEU A 77 7.06 -5.76 1.66
N GLN A 78 7.55 -6.21 0.50
CA GLN A 78 8.83 -6.95 0.37
C GLN A 78 10.05 -6.22 0.95
N LYS A 79 10.12 -4.89 0.85
CA LYS A 79 11.25 -4.08 1.37
C LYS A 79 11.05 -3.54 2.79
N ASN A 80 9.94 -3.84 3.46
CA ASN A 80 9.69 -3.33 4.81
C ASN A 80 10.80 -3.82 5.74
N THR A 81 11.44 -2.94 6.51
CA THR A 81 12.50 -3.34 7.46
C THR A 81 12.04 -3.17 8.90
N THR A 82 11.48 -2.02 9.25
CA THR A 82 11.07 -1.69 10.62
C THR A 82 9.67 -1.07 10.70
N GLY A 83 9.06 -0.75 9.56
CA GLY A 83 7.70 -0.21 9.47
C GLY A 83 6.67 -1.15 10.07
N GLY A 84 5.64 -0.58 10.68
CA GLY A 84 4.59 -1.31 11.39
C GLY A 84 3.19 -0.80 11.10
N ASN A 85 2.19 -1.56 11.49
CA ASN A 85 0.76 -1.24 11.30
C ASN A 85 0.36 -1.02 9.83
N ASN A 86 1.01 -1.69 8.87
CA ASN A 86 0.68 -1.57 7.45
C ASN A 86 -0.25 -2.70 7.00
N THR A 87 -1.18 -2.39 6.10
CA THR A 87 -2.02 -3.39 5.40
C THR A 87 -1.71 -3.35 3.91
N ALA A 88 -1.27 -4.47 3.32
CA ALA A 88 -0.89 -4.58 1.91
C ALA A 88 -1.53 -5.81 1.26
N ASN A 89 -2.61 -5.62 0.50
CA ASN A 89 -3.32 -6.69 -0.18
C ASN A 89 -3.25 -6.53 -1.70
N GLY A 90 -2.36 -7.27 -2.35
CA GLY A 90 -2.17 -7.23 -3.79
C GLY A 90 -0.72 -7.49 -4.17
N VAL A 91 -0.50 -7.92 -5.41
CA VAL A 91 0.86 -8.10 -5.93
C VAL A 91 1.60 -6.76 -5.92
N GLN A 92 2.74 -6.73 -5.24
CA GLN A 92 3.61 -5.56 -5.06
C GLN A 92 2.93 -4.36 -4.35
N ALA A 93 1.87 -4.59 -3.57
CA ALA A 93 1.31 -3.55 -2.72
C ALA A 93 2.34 -3.12 -1.64
N LEU A 94 2.54 -1.81 -1.47
CA LEU A 94 3.54 -1.23 -0.55
C LEU A 94 4.98 -1.77 -0.72
N PHE A 95 5.36 -2.17 -1.94
CA PHE A 95 6.64 -2.86 -2.21
C PHE A 95 7.88 -2.16 -1.64
N SER A 96 7.99 -0.82 -1.79
CA SER A 96 9.19 -0.05 -1.40
C SER A 96 9.14 0.55 0.01
N ASN A 97 8.14 0.20 0.81
CA ASN A 97 8.06 0.60 2.21
C ASN A 97 9.32 0.12 2.95
N THR A 98 10.05 0.99 3.65
CA THR A 98 11.22 0.58 4.45
C THR A 98 11.02 0.80 5.94
N ILE A 99 10.49 1.96 6.32
CA ILE A 99 10.25 2.37 7.72
C ILE A 99 8.83 2.91 7.94
N THR A 100 7.99 2.91 6.91
CA THR A 100 6.71 3.64 6.95
C THR A 100 5.69 2.90 7.79
N THR A 101 4.76 3.65 8.37
CA THR A 101 3.74 3.12 9.27
C THR A 101 2.33 3.51 8.82
N ASP A 102 1.35 2.77 9.31
CA ASP A 102 -0.06 3.15 9.27
C ASP A 102 -0.58 3.41 7.84
N SER A 103 -0.07 2.65 6.85
CA SER A 103 -0.51 2.76 5.46
C SER A 103 -1.33 1.54 5.03
N THR A 104 -2.38 1.77 4.26
CA THR A 104 -3.25 0.73 3.70
C THR A 104 -3.17 0.76 2.18
N ALA A 105 -2.81 -0.37 1.56
CA ALA A 105 -2.72 -0.55 0.12
C ALA A 105 -3.47 -1.81 -0.30
N THR A 106 -4.50 -1.65 -1.13
CA THR A 106 -5.25 -2.75 -1.73
C THR A 106 -5.24 -2.61 -3.26
N GLY A 107 -4.78 -3.64 -3.96
CA GLY A 107 -4.67 -3.66 -5.42
C GLY A 107 -3.25 -3.89 -5.94
N PHE A 108 -3.14 -4.22 -7.22
CA PHE A 108 -1.85 -4.39 -7.90
C PHE A 108 -1.04 -3.08 -7.85
N GLN A 109 0.16 -3.13 -7.28
CA GLN A 109 1.08 -2.00 -7.18
C GLN A 109 0.51 -0.75 -6.47
N ALA A 110 -0.50 -0.90 -5.61
CA ALA A 110 -0.95 0.20 -4.76
C ALA A 110 0.19 0.63 -3.81
N LEU A 111 0.50 1.94 -3.75
CA LEU A 111 1.60 2.49 -2.95
C LEU A 111 3.00 1.87 -3.22
N PHE A 112 3.27 1.44 -4.46
CA PHE A 112 4.49 0.70 -4.82
C PHE A 112 5.81 1.39 -4.41
N SER A 113 5.94 2.70 -4.64
CA SER A 113 7.15 3.49 -4.33
C SER A 113 7.07 4.29 -3.03
N ASN A 114 6.07 4.02 -2.19
CA ASN A 114 5.79 4.79 -0.97
C ASN A 114 6.90 4.70 0.09
N VAL A 115 7.41 5.87 0.49
CA VAL A 115 8.34 6.01 1.63
C VAL A 115 7.78 6.93 2.74
N ALA A 116 6.47 7.20 2.74
CA ALA A 116 5.77 8.02 3.73
C ALA A 116 4.62 7.31 4.44
N SER A 117 4.33 7.69 5.69
CA SER A 117 3.25 7.10 6.51
C SER A 117 1.86 7.66 6.18
N PHE A 118 0.83 7.02 6.74
CA PHE A 118 -0.57 7.51 6.75
C PHE A 118 -1.24 7.64 5.37
N ASN A 119 -0.89 6.77 4.42
CA ASN A 119 -1.51 6.78 3.09
C ASN A 119 -2.51 5.63 2.93
N THR A 120 -3.67 5.91 2.34
CA THR A 120 -4.68 4.92 1.96
C THR A 120 -4.79 4.84 0.45
N ALA A 121 -4.54 3.67 -0.13
CA ALA A 121 -4.67 3.38 -1.56
C ALA A 121 -5.55 2.14 -1.76
N ASP A 122 -6.67 2.30 -2.45
CA ASP A 122 -7.56 1.21 -2.83
C ASP A 122 -7.82 1.25 -4.34
N GLY A 123 -7.14 0.40 -5.08
CA GLY A 123 -7.18 0.32 -6.52
C GLY A 123 -5.81 -0.01 -7.12
N SER A 124 -5.81 -0.66 -8.28
CA SER A 124 -4.58 -0.91 -9.01
C SER A 124 -3.89 0.42 -9.37
N GLN A 125 -2.59 0.52 -9.05
CA GLN A 125 -1.74 1.69 -9.24
C GLN A 125 -2.19 2.97 -8.50
N ALA A 126 -3.08 2.87 -7.51
CA ALA A 126 -3.40 4.01 -6.64
C ALA A 126 -2.15 4.43 -5.84
N LEU A 127 -1.82 5.73 -5.84
CA LEU A 127 -0.60 6.29 -5.22
C LEU A 127 0.71 5.59 -5.64
N LEU A 128 0.79 5.06 -6.86
CA LEU A 128 1.92 4.26 -7.35
C LEU A 128 3.31 4.89 -7.08
N HIS A 129 3.45 6.18 -7.35
CA HIS A 129 4.73 6.90 -7.25
C HIS A 129 4.83 7.87 -6.06
N ASN A 130 3.97 7.73 -5.04
CA ASN A 130 4.08 8.52 -3.80
C ASN A 130 5.47 8.33 -3.19
N THR A 131 6.26 9.39 -2.99
CA THR A 131 7.55 9.28 -2.33
C THR A 131 7.42 9.74 -0.89
N THR A 132 7.32 11.04 -0.64
CA THR A 132 7.29 11.61 0.71
C THR A 132 5.92 12.17 1.11
N GLY A 133 4.90 12.06 0.26
CA GLY A 133 3.56 12.55 0.56
C GLY A 133 2.88 11.80 1.69
N ILE A 134 2.36 12.51 2.69
CA ILE A 134 1.64 11.94 3.85
C ILE A 134 0.15 12.24 3.77
N ASP A 135 -0.67 11.47 4.48
CA ASP A 135 -2.11 11.72 4.67
C ASP A 135 -2.89 11.82 3.35
N ASN A 136 -2.56 10.98 2.36
CA ASN A 136 -3.29 10.93 1.10
C ASN A 136 -4.25 9.73 1.05
N THR A 137 -5.45 9.96 0.53
CA THR A 137 -6.44 8.92 0.24
C THR A 137 -6.68 8.82 -1.25
N ALA A 138 -6.44 7.65 -1.84
CA ALA A 138 -6.60 7.39 -3.27
C ALA A 138 -7.44 6.12 -3.48
N ILE A 139 -8.64 6.27 -4.02
CA ILE A 139 -9.58 5.19 -4.27
C ILE A 139 -9.93 5.16 -5.75
N GLY A 140 -9.65 4.05 -6.43
CA GLY A 140 -9.85 3.84 -7.86
C GLY A 140 -8.54 3.62 -8.62
N PHE A 141 -8.68 3.06 -9.83
CA PHE A 141 -7.53 2.79 -10.69
C PHE A 141 -6.73 4.06 -10.98
N ALA A 142 -5.43 4.02 -10.66
CA ALA A 142 -4.46 5.09 -10.85
C ALA A 142 -4.86 6.46 -10.24
N ALA A 143 -5.69 6.48 -9.19
CA ALA A 143 -5.93 7.69 -8.43
C ALA A 143 -4.63 8.17 -7.75
N LEU A 144 -4.31 9.46 -7.84
CA LEU A 144 -3.07 10.06 -7.30
C LEU A 144 -1.76 9.37 -7.74
N SER A 145 -1.74 8.71 -8.91
CA SER A 145 -0.62 7.85 -9.32
C SER A 145 0.74 8.55 -9.40
N SER A 146 0.78 9.85 -9.69
CA SER A 146 2.03 10.63 -9.83
C SER A 146 2.36 11.53 -8.63
N ASN A 147 1.67 11.35 -7.49
CA ASN A 147 1.99 12.11 -6.27
C ASN A 147 3.45 11.90 -5.90
N THR A 148 4.23 12.94 -5.64
CA THR A 148 5.61 12.78 -5.15
C THR A 148 5.69 13.24 -3.70
N THR A 149 5.45 14.52 -3.44
CA THR A 149 5.66 15.13 -2.13
C THR A 149 4.41 15.78 -1.55
N SER A 150 3.24 15.66 -2.19
CA SER A 150 2.03 16.34 -1.73
C SER A 150 1.33 15.61 -0.58
N PHE A 151 0.60 16.37 0.23
CA PHE A 151 -0.08 15.87 1.42
C PHE A 151 -1.56 16.26 1.46
N ASN A 152 -2.34 15.57 2.30
CA ASN A 152 -3.76 15.85 2.54
C ASN A 152 -4.63 15.84 1.28
N ASN A 153 -4.33 15.01 0.28
CA ASN A 153 -5.18 14.89 -0.91
C ASN A 153 -6.16 13.73 -0.79
N THR A 154 -7.41 13.97 -1.20
CA THR A 154 -8.43 12.93 -1.35
C THR A 154 -8.79 12.78 -2.84
N ALA A 155 -8.52 11.62 -3.41
CA ALA A 155 -8.86 11.27 -4.79
C ALA A 155 -9.74 10.03 -4.82
N THR A 156 -10.95 10.15 -5.35
CA THR A 156 -11.90 9.04 -5.48
C THR A 156 -12.43 8.97 -6.90
N GLY A 157 -12.02 7.96 -7.65
CA GLY A 157 -12.44 7.72 -9.04
C GLY A 157 -11.27 7.34 -9.94
N PHE A 158 -11.59 6.77 -11.11
CA PHE A 158 -10.60 6.45 -12.14
C PHE A 158 -9.77 7.69 -12.48
N LYS A 159 -8.45 7.63 -12.27
CA LYS A 159 -7.50 8.71 -12.56
C LYS A 159 -7.85 10.08 -11.94
N ALA A 160 -8.55 10.10 -10.81
CA ALA A 160 -8.71 11.33 -10.04
C ALA A 160 -7.32 11.80 -9.54
N LEU A 161 -7.00 13.09 -9.72
CA LEU A 161 -5.69 13.68 -9.38
C LEU A 161 -4.46 12.95 -9.97
N PHE A 162 -4.62 12.28 -11.12
CA PHE A 162 -3.59 11.41 -11.70
C PHE A 162 -2.20 12.06 -11.80
N SER A 163 -2.13 13.30 -12.28
CA SER A 163 -0.86 14.00 -12.55
C SER A 163 -0.35 14.85 -11.39
N ASN A 164 -1.00 14.82 -10.23
CA ASN A 164 -0.64 15.68 -9.10
C ASN A 164 0.73 15.28 -8.57
N THR A 165 1.67 16.22 -8.51
CA THR A 165 3.03 15.96 -8.01
C THR A 165 3.24 16.60 -6.63
N THR A 166 2.94 17.90 -6.51
CA THR A 166 3.18 18.68 -5.27
C THR A 166 1.95 19.39 -4.72
N GLY A 167 0.85 19.46 -5.46
CA GLY A 167 -0.38 20.13 -5.04
C GLY A 167 -1.01 19.45 -3.82
N SER A 168 -1.17 20.17 -2.71
CA SER A 168 -1.67 19.63 -1.44
C SER A 168 -3.09 20.09 -1.16
N GLU A 169 -3.79 19.39 -0.27
CA GLU A 169 -5.14 19.77 0.19
C GLU A 169 -6.21 19.75 -0.92
N ASN A 170 -6.03 18.95 -1.97
CA ASN A 170 -7.04 18.81 -3.03
C ASN A 170 -8.05 17.69 -2.73
N THR A 171 -9.32 17.95 -3.03
CA THR A 171 -10.40 16.95 -3.03
C THR A 171 -10.90 16.73 -4.45
N ALA A 172 -10.73 15.53 -4.98
CA ALA A 172 -11.16 15.14 -6.32
C ALA A 172 -12.05 13.89 -6.27
N THR A 173 -13.35 14.05 -6.48
CA THR A 173 -14.32 12.95 -6.51
C THR A 173 -14.99 12.87 -7.87
N GLY A 174 -14.72 11.81 -8.61
CA GLY A 174 -15.20 11.59 -9.97
C GLY A 174 -14.07 11.16 -10.91
N ALA A 175 -14.41 10.38 -11.93
CA ALA A 175 -13.40 9.96 -12.91
C ALA A 175 -12.81 11.17 -13.63
N ASN A 176 -11.48 11.22 -13.70
CA ASN A 176 -10.67 12.32 -14.25
C ASN A 176 -10.87 13.70 -13.59
N ALA A 177 -11.44 13.77 -12.38
CA ALA A 177 -11.48 15.02 -11.61
C ALA A 177 -10.04 15.46 -11.28
N LEU A 178 -9.71 16.74 -11.53
CA LEU A 178 -8.36 17.30 -11.37
C LEU A 178 -7.25 16.51 -12.09
N LEU A 179 -7.56 15.83 -13.19
CA LEU A 179 -6.65 14.92 -13.91
C LEU A 179 -5.24 15.50 -14.16
N LYS A 180 -5.17 16.77 -14.57
CA LYS A 180 -3.94 17.46 -14.97
C LYS A 180 -3.35 18.36 -13.89
N ASN A 181 -3.92 18.38 -12.68
CA ASN A 181 -3.35 19.19 -11.60
C ASN A 181 -1.93 18.69 -11.34
N THR A 182 -0.93 19.56 -11.33
CA THR A 182 0.45 19.21 -11.01
C THR A 182 0.86 19.80 -9.68
N SER A 183 0.57 21.08 -9.46
CA SER A 183 1.02 21.81 -8.26
C SER A 183 -0.07 22.62 -7.58
N GLY A 184 -1.27 22.74 -8.16
CA GLY A 184 -2.36 23.51 -7.57
C GLY A 184 -2.82 22.91 -6.24
N GLY A 185 -2.99 23.72 -5.22
CA GLY A 185 -3.44 23.34 -3.88
C GLY A 185 -4.87 23.78 -3.57
N ALA A 186 -5.45 23.21 -2.52
CA ALA A 186 -6.74 23.60 -1.97
C ALA A 186 -7.92 23.59 -2.98
N ASN A 187 -7.86 22.76 -4.02
CA ASN A 187 -8.94 22.67 -5.01
C ASN A 187 -9.98 21.59 -4.64
N THR A 188 -11.26 21.89 -4.87
CA THR A 188 -12.37 20.94 -4.75
C THR A 188 -13.01 20.68 -6.12
N ALA A 189 -12.94 19.44 -6.59
CA ALA A 189 -13.52 18.99 -7.85
C ALA A 189 -14.45 17.79 -7.64
N LEU A 190 -15.76 18.02 -7.77
CA LEU A 190 -16.79 16.99 -7.62
C LEU A 190 -17.53 16.77 -8.94
N GLY A 191 -17.24 15.67 -9.62
CA GLY A 191 -17.91 15.23 -10.84
C GLY A 191 -16.94 14.73 -11.92
N PHE A 192 -17.49 14.09 -12.95
CA PHE A 192 -16.70 13.59 -14.08
C PHE A 192 -15.94 14.75 -14.75
N ALA A 193 -14.61 14.65 -14.76
CA ALA A 193 -13.70 15.63 -15.33
C ALA A 193 -13.85 17.07 -14.78
N ALA A 194 -14.39 17.24 -13.57
CA ALA A 194 -14.39 18.54 -12.89
C ALA A 194 -12.95 19.05 -12.70
N LEU A 195 -12.69 20.31 -13.06
CA LEU A 195 -11.35 20.92 -13.10
C LEU A 195 -10.27 20.08 -13.83
N SER A 196 -10.63 19.24 -14.81
CA SER A 196 -9.67 18.32 -15.43
C SER A 196 -8.48 18.98 -16.14
N ALA A 197 -8.57 20.28 -16.42
CA ALA A 197 -7.55 21.08 -17.10
C ALA A 197 -6.80 22.02 -16.15
N ASN A 198 -7.17 22.08 -14.86
CA ASN A 198 -6.39 22.83 -13.88
C ASN A 198 -5.00 22.19 -13.78
N THR A 199 -3.95 23.00 -13.84
CA THR A 199 -2.55 22.54 -13.71
C THR A 199 -1.92 23.07 -12.42
N SER A 200 -2.11 24.35 -12.12
CA SER A 200 -1.45 25.04 -11.01
C SER A 200 -2.33 26.09 -10.33
N GLY A 201 -3.63 26.15 -10.65
CA GLY A 201 -4.55 27.06 -9.98
C GLY A 201 -4.86 26.55 -8.58
N ASP A 202 -4.94 27.48 -7.64
CA ASP A 202 -5.25 27.21 -6.23
C ASP A 202 -6.69 27.66 -5.90
N ASP A 203 -7.25 27.12 -4.82
CA ASP A 203 -8.53 27.56 -4.23
C ASP A 203 -9.75 27.50 -5.18
N ASN A 204 -9.73 26.60 -6.17
CA ASN A 204 -10.84 26.47 -7.11
C ASN A 204 -11.88 25.45 -6.61
N THR A 205 -13.15 25.79 -6.79
CA THR A 205 -14.26 24.84 -6.57
C THR A 205 -15.02 24.61 -7.87
N ALA A 206 -15.17 23.36 -8.28
CA ALA A 206 -16.08 22.97 -9.37
C ALA A 206 -16.93 21.77 -8.97
N ILE A 207 -18.23 21.86 -9.24
CA ILE A 207 -19.20 20.82 -8.98
C ILE A 207 -20.00 20.57 -10.26
N GLY A 208 -20.13 19.29 -10.63
CA GLY A 208 -20.80 18.83 -11.85
C GLY A 208 -19.83 18.24 -12.87
N LYS A 209 -20.37 17.70 -13.96
CA LYS A 209 -19.56 17.14 -15.04
C LYS A 209 -19.04 18.23 -15.96
N LYS A 210 -17.82 18.04 -16.49
CA LYS A 210 -17.36 18.79 -17.66
C LYS A 210 -18.30 18.48 -18.84
N ARG A 211 -18.77 19.52 -19.52
CA ARG A 211 -19.50 19.39 -20.79
C ARG A 211 -18.54 19.41 -21.97
#